data_AF-A0A3R9WPC5-F1
#
_entry.id   AF-A0A3R9WPC5-F1
#
_cell.length_a   1.000
_cell.length_b   1.000
_cell.length_c   1.000
_cell.angle_alpha   90.00
_cell.angle_beta   90.00
_cell.angle_gamma   90.00
#
_symmetry.space_group_name_H-M   'P 1'
#
loop_
_entity.id
_entity.type
_entity.pdbx_description
1 polymer ?
#
loop_
_entity_poly.entity_id
_entity_poly.type
_entity_poly.pdbx_seq_one_letter_code
_entity_poly.pdbx_strand_id
1 'polypeptide(L)'
;MSTRNLLTLFSALLVGSLGVGLTGMYNNLTGLMHSGILGSISAATGLVCATLLHTNRLAQAEREAAFNSGYRLGLQHVTLGLLDTPPSGGAVIPLRPDLPRQHERQAQ
;
A
#
# COMPACT_ATOMS: atom_id res chain seq x y z
N MET A 1 15.16 4.53 -8.66
CA MET A 1 15.15 5.25 -7.37
C MET A 1 14.28 4.46 -6.39
N SER A 2 14.79 4.12 -5.20
CA SER A 2 14.06 3.28 -4.23
C SER A 2 12.88 4.04 -3.59
N THR A 3 11.72 3.40 -3.38
CA THR A 3 10.56 4.00 -2.69
C THR A 3 10.91 4.49 -1.30
N ARG A 4 11.85 3.80 -0.64
CA ARG A 4 12.39 4.19 0.66
C ARG A 4 13.13 5.53 0.59
N ASN A 5 13.88 5.78 -0.49
CA ASN A 5 14.57 7.05 -0.70
C ASN A 5 13.58 8.19 -0.97
N LEU A 6 12.50 7.93 -1.72
CA LEU A 6 11.44 8.93 -1.95
C LEU A 6 10.74 9.32 -0.64
N LEU A 7 10.39 8.34 0.19
CA LEU A 7 9.79 8.56 1.51
C LEU A 7 10.70 9.42 2.41
N THR A 8 11.99 9.10 2.49
CA THR A 8 12.93 9.88 3.29
C THR A 8 13.11 11.31 2.76
N LEU A 9 13.12 11.47 1.43
CA LEU A 9 13.32 12.78 0.80
C LEU A 9 12.12 13.70 1.04
N PHE A 10 10.89 13.20 0.86
CA PHE A 10 9.69 13.99 1.15
C PHE A 10 9.49 14.24 2.65
N SER A 11 9.87 13.30 3.51
CA SER A 11 9.86 13.52 4.96
C SER A 11 10.85 14.61 5.38
N ALA A 12 12.07 14.58 4.86
CA ALA A 12 13.06 15.64 5.10
C ALA A 12 12.59 17.00 4.56
N LEU A 13 11.99 17.01 3.36
CA LEU A 13 11.42 18.21 2.76
C LEU A 13 10.30 18.80 3.63
N LEU A 14 9.40 17.95 4.15
CA LEU A 14 8.30 18.34 5.03
C LEU A 14 8.81 19.00 6.31
N VAL A 15 9.79 18.37 6.97
CA VAL A 15 10.38 18.91 8.21
C VAL A 15 11.09 20.23 7.93
N GLY A 16 11.83 20.32 6.81
CA GLY A 16 12.50 21.54 6.39
C GLY A 16 11.52 22.69 6.11
N SER A 17 10.45 22.43 5.35
CA SER A 17 9.46 23.46 5.02
C SER A 17 8.65 23.92 6.22
N LEU A 18 8.34 23.01 7.16
CA LEU A 18 7.73 23.37 8.45
C LEU A 18 8.65 24.27 9.27
N GLY A 19 9.94 23.95 9.33
CA GLY A 19 10.94 24.78 10.00
C GLY A 19 11.02 26.18 9.41
N VAL A 20 11.04 26.29 8.07
CA VAL A 20 11.02 27.58 7.36
C VAL A 20 9.73 28.35 7.64
N GLY A 21 8.58 27.69 7.61
CA GLY A 21 7.28 28.31 7.89
C GLY A 21 7.18 28.83 9.33
N LEU A 22 7.60 28.03 10.30
CA LEU A 22 7.65 28.42 11.73
C LEU A 22 8.63 29.57 11.97
N THR A 23 9.80 29.55 11.32
CA THR A 23 10.78 30.64 11.40
C THR A 23 10.23 31.92 10.79
N GLY A 24 9.49 31.81 9.68
CA GLY A 24 8.77 32.92 9.07
C GLY A 24 7.69 33.49 9.99
N MET A 25 6.92 32.64 10.66
CA MET A 25 5.89 33.05 11.62
C MET A 25 6.50 33.75 12.85
N TYR A 26 7.58 33.19 13.41
CA TYR A 26 8.26 33.74 14.58
C TYR A 26 8.85 35.13 14.31
N ASN A 27 9.47 35.33 13.14
CA ASN A 27 10.07 36.61 12.76
C ASN A 27 9.09 37.57 12.07
N ASN A 28 7.80 37.23 12.00
CA ASN A 28 6.76 37.99 11.30
C ASN A 28 7.10 38.29 9.82
N LEU A 29 7.80 37.36 9.18
CA LEU A 29 8.23 37.43 7.78
C LEU A 29 7.21 36.68 6.91
N THR A 30 6.23 37.42 6.38
CA THR A 30 5.12 36.87 5.61
C THR A 30 5.58 36.03 4.41
N GLY A 31 6.66 36.41 3.73
CA GLY A 31 7.20 35.65 2.59
C GLY A 31 7.74 34.28 2.98
N LEU A 32 8.50 34.20 4.08
CA LEU A 32 9.02 32.94 4.61
C LEU A 32 7.88 32.04 5.11
N MET A 33 6.90 32.61 5.81
CA MET A 33 5.71 31.89 6.26
C MET A 33 4.97 31.24 5.08
N HIS A 34 4.67 31.99 4.01
CA HIS A 34 3.98 31.46 2.83
C HIS A 34 4.80 30.38 2.12
N SER A 35 6.11 30.59 1.96
CA SER A 35 6.99 29.60 1.33
C SER A 35 7.03 28.29 2.12
N GLY A 36 7.08 28.36 3.46
CA GLY A 36 7.04 27.19 4.33
C GLY A 36 5.70 26.44 4.24
N ILE A 37 4.57 27.16 4.21
CA ILE A 37 3.24 26.54 4.06
C ILE A 37 3.14 25.81 2.71
N LEU A 38 3.48 26.48 1.61
CA LEU A 38 3.43 25.89 0.26
C LEU A 38 4.37 24.69 0.12
N GLY A 39 5.57 24.79 0.69
CA GLY A 39 6.52 23.68 0.74
C GLY A 39 5.98 22.49 1.53
N SER A 40 5.31 22.75 2.66
CA SER A 40 4.76 21.70 3.53
C SER A 40 3.59 20.97 2.87
N ILE A 41 2.70 21.71 2.19
CA ILE A 41 1.60 21.12 1.41
C ILE A 41 2.17 20.24 0.30
N SER A 42 3.14 20.75 -0.46
CA SER A 42 3.76 20.00 -1.56
C SER A 42 4.47 18.73 -1.07
N ALA A 43 5.20 18.82 0.05
CA ALA A 43 5.86 17.68 0.68
C ALA A 43 4.86 16.64 1.19
N ALA A 44 3.75 17.07 1.79
CA ALA A 44 2.69 16.19 2.26
C ALA A 44 2.02 15.44 1.11
N THR A 45 1.70 16.12 0.01
CA THR A 45 1.16 15.47 -1.20
C THR A 45 2.15 14.47 -1.78
N GLY A 46 3.45 14.82 -1.81
CA GLY A 46 4.52 13.92 -2.22
C GLY A 46 4.62 12.66 -1.35
N LEU A 47 4.49 12.80 -0.03
CA LEU A 47 4.43 11.68 0.91
C LEU A 47 3.25 10.75 0.63
N VAL A 48 2.05 11.29 0.43
CA VAL A 48 0.84 10.50 0.11
C VAL A 48 1.02 9.75 -1.21
N CYS A 49 1.59 10.40 -2.23
CA CYS A 49 1.85 9.72 -3.50
C CYS A 49 2.88 8.59 -3.34
N ALA A 50 3.96 8.84 -2.59
CA ALA A 50 5.00 7.84 -2.34
C ALA A 50 4.47 6.64 -1.54
N THR A 51 3.60 6.87 -0.55
CA THR A 51 2.96 5.79 0.21
C THR A 51 2.01 4.98 -0.67
N LEU A 52 1.18 5.62 -1.49
CA LEU A 52 0.29 4.94 -2.43
C LEU A 52 1.06 4.12 -3.48
N LEU A 53 2.20 4.61 -3.96
CA LEU A 53 3.08 3.84 -4.84
C LEU A 53 3.68 2.63 -4.12
N HIS A 54 4.04 2.79 -2.85
CA HIS A 54 4.59 1.70 -2.06
C HIS A 54 3.55 0.61 -1.80
N THR A 55 2.32 0.98 -1.41
CA THR A 55 1.23 0.03 -1.17
C THR A 55 0.79 -0.69 -2.43
N ASN A 56 0.72 0.00 -3.58
CA ASN A 56 0.41 -0.66 -4.85
C ASN A 56 1.45 -1.73 -5.22
N ARG A 57 2.74 -1.47 -5.00
CA ARG A 57 3.79 -2.46 -5.26
C ARG A 57 3.67 -3.68 -4.35
N LEU A 58 3.33 -3.48 -3.08
CA LEU A 58 3.08 -4.57 -2.14
C LEU A 58 1.87 -5.41 -2.59
N ALA A 59 0.77 -4.75 -2.96
CA ALA A 59 -0.44 -5.44 -3.44
C ALA A 59 -0.19 -6.21 -4.74
N GLN A 60 0.64 -5.69 -5.65
CA GLN A 60 1.05 -6.41 -6.87
C GLN A 60 1.90 -7.63 -6.53
N ALA A 61 2.88 -7.50 -5.63
CA ALA A 61 3.72 -8.61 -5.20
C ALA A 61 2.89 -9.72 -4.50
N GLU A 62 1.90 -9.34 -3.69
CA GLU A 62 0.97 -10.29 -3.07
C GLU A 62 0.09 -11.01 -4.10
N ARG A 63 -0.39 -10.29 -5.14
CA ARG A 63 -1.14 -10.91 -6.24
C ARG A 63 -0.28 -11.92 -6.99
N GLU A 64 0.95 -11.58 -7.33
CA GLU A 64 1.88 -12.49 -8.00
C GLU A 64 2.18 -13.73 -7.15
N ALA A 65 2.38 -13.55 -5.84
CA ALA A 65 2.56 -14.67 -4.90
C ALA A 65 1.33 -15.58 -4.84
N ALA A 66 0.12 -15.00 -4.83
CA ALA A 66 -1.14 -15.74 -4.85
C ALA A 66 -1.37 -16.50 -6.18
N PHE A 67 -1.02 -15.91 -7.32
CA PHE A 67 -1.08 -16.60 -8.60
C PHE A 67 -0.12 -17.78 -8.66
N ASN A 68 1.13 -17.60 -8.21
CA ASN A 68 2.13 -18.67 -8.20
C ASN A 68 1.75 -19.81 -7.25
N SER A 69 1.19 -19.52 -6.07
CA SER A 69 0.72 -20.55 -5.15
C SER A 69 -0.49 -21.32 -5.70
N GLY A 70 -1.45 -20.61 -6.31
CA GLY A 70 -2.60 -21.22 -6.98
C GLY A 70 -2.19 -22.11 -8.15
N TYR A 71 -1.22 -21.67 -8.96
CA TYR A 71 -0.69 -22.47 -10.07
C TYR A 71 0.00 -23.75 -9.57
N ARG A 72 0.80 -23.66 -8.50
CA ARG A 72 1.44 -24.85 -7.90
C ARG A 72 0.43 -25.83 -7.30
N LEU A 73 -0.62 -25.32 -6.65
CA LEU A 73 -1.74 -26.13 -6.16
C LEU A 73 -2.47 -26.84 -7.31
N GLY A 74 -2.72 -26.13 -8.41
CA GLY A 74 -3.33 -26.70 -9.62
C GLY A 74 -2.49 -27.82 -10.22
N LEU A 75 -1.18 -27.59 -10.38
CA LEU A 75 -0.25 -28.64 -10.83
C LEU A 75 -0.25 -29.84 -9.89
N GLN A 76 -0.26 -29.61 -8.57
CA GLN A 76 -0.33 -30.70 -7.59
C GLN A 76 -1.62 -31.53 -7.76
N HIS A 77 -2.77 -30.89 -7.99
CA HIS A 77 -4.05 -31.58 -8.24
C HIS A 77 -4.04 -32.35 -9.57
N VAL A 78 -3.43 -31.80 -10.62
CA VAL A 78 -3.21 -32.50 -11.90
C VAL A 78 -2.30 -33.73 -11.69
N THR A 79 -1.19 -33.58 -10.97
CA THR A 79 -0.26 -34.70 -10.73
C THR A 79 -0.83 -35.79 -9.82
N LEU A 80 -1.79 -35.45 -8.95
CA LEU A 80 -2.51 -36.42 -8.11
C LEU A 80 -3.64 -37.13 -8.86
N GLY A 81 -3.84 -36.86 -10.17
CA GLY A 81 -4.84 -37.53 -11.00
C GLY A 81 -6.29 -37.16 -10.67
N LEU A 82 -6.52 -36.15 -9.83
CA LEU A 82 -7.85 -35.70 -9.41
C LEU A 82 -8.64 -34.99 -10.53
N LEU A 83 -8.01 -34.70 -11.67
CA LEU A 83 -8.69 -34.20 -12.86
C LEU A 83 -9.37 -35.30 -13.70
N ASP A 84 -9.05 -36.59 -13.49
CA ASP A 84 -9.61 -37.71 -14.26
C ASP A 84 -10.84 -38.37 -13.61
N THR A 85 -11.24 -37.93 -12.40
CA THR A 85 -12.50 -38.35 -11.80
C THR A 85 -13.65 -37.45 -12.25
N PRO A 86 -14.62 -37.93 -13.05
CA PRO A 86 -15.81 -37.16 -13.38
C PRO A 86 -16.58 -36.80 -12.09
N PRO A 87 -17.24 -35.64 -12.03
CA PRO A 87 -17.75 -35.08 -10.79
C PRO A 87 -19.00 -35.82 -10.32
N SER A 88 -18.83 -36.81 -9.45
CA SER A 88 -19.87 -37.22 -8.50
C SER A 88 -19.60 -36.57 -7.14
N GLY A 89 -19.94 -35.29 -7.00
CA GLY A 89 -19.99 -34.60 -5.70
C GLY A 89 -18.86 -33.61 -5.44
N GLY A 90 -18.60 -32.69 -6.40
CA GLY A 90 -17.58 -31.66 -6.28
C GLY A 90 -17.78 -30.75 -5.07
N ALA A 91 -17.02 -31.01 -4.00
CA ALA A 91 -16.76 -30.05 -2.95
C ALA A 91 -16.00 -28.87 -3.57
N VAL A 92 -16.71 -27.75 -3.73
CA VAL A 92 -16.11 -26.46 -4.07
C VAL A 92 -15.16 -26.11 -2.92
N ILE A 93 -13.88 -26.34 -3.09
CA ILE A 93 -12.85 -25.84 -2.17
C ILE A 93 -12.78 -24.32 -2.42
N PRO A 94 -13.23 -23.48 -1.48
CA PRO A 94 -13.17 -22.04 -1.68
C PRO A 94 -11.70 -21.60 -1.77
N LEU A 95 -11.35 -20.88 -2.84
CA LEU A 95 -10.02 -20.30 -3.10
C LEU A 95 -9.64 -19.17 -2.11
N ARG A 96 -10.28 -19.10 -0.95
CA ARG A 96 -10.10 -18.04 0.04
C ARG A 96 -10.26 -18.63 1.45
N PRO A 97 -9.18 -19.08 2.10
CA PRO A 97 -9.23 -19.27 3.54
C PRO A 97 -9.29 -17.87 4.17
N ASP A 98 -10.44 -17.58 4.79
CA ASP A 98 -10.62 -16.54 5.81
C ASP A 98 -10.01 -15.16 5.54
N LEU A 99 -10.78 -14.29 4.86
CA LEU A 99 -10.72 -12.88 5.27
C LEU A 99 -11.64 -12.69 6.48
N PRO A 100 -11.13 -12.24 7.64
CA PRO A 100 -12.00 -11.82 8.72
C PRO A 100 -12.84 -10.65 8.22
N ARG A 101 -14.17 -10.80 8.26
CA ARG A 101 -15.13 -9.71 8.04
C ARG A 101 -15.01 -8.70 9.18
N GLN A 102 -14.03 -7.81 9.11
CA GLN A 102 -13.88 -6.69 10.04
C GLN A 102 -14.95 -5.59 9.84
N HIS A 103 -15.99 -5.83 9.06
CA HIS A 103 -17.04 -4.83 8.77
C HIS A 103 -18.42 -5.17 9.36
N GLU A 104 -18.57 -6.29 10.08
CA GLU A 104 -19.86 -6.66 10.71
C GLU A 104 -19.94 -6.34 12.22
N ARG A 105 -18.91 -5.77 12.86
CA ARG A 105 -18.90 -5.46 14.31
C ARG A 105 -18.76 -3.98 14.68
N GLN A 106 -19.28 -3.06 13.86
CA GLN A 106 -19.41 -1.64 14.25
C GLN A 106 -20.84 -1.11 14.17
N ALA A 107 -21.84 -1.98 14.02
CA ALA A 107 -23.25 -1.59 13.93
C ALA A 107 -24.17 -2.42 14.84
N GLN A 108 -23.71 -2.77 16.04
CA GLN A 108 -24.58 -3.20 17.14
C GLN A 108 -24.22 -2.44 18.40
#